data_AF-A0A2E0YD55-F1
#
_entry.id   AF-A0A2E0YD55-F1
#
_cell.length_a   1.000
_cell.length_b   1.000
_cell.length_c   1.000
_cell.angle_alpha   90.00
_cell.angle_beta   90.00
_cell.angle_gamma   90.00
#
_symmetry.space_group_name_H-M   'P 1'
#
loop_
_entity.id
_entity.type
_entity.pdbx_description
1 polymer ?
#
loop_
_entity_poly.entity_id
_entity_poly.type
_entity_poly.pdbx_seq_one_letter_code
_entity_poly.pdbx_strand_id
1 'polypeptide(L)'
;MTWETDDVKLVPIHELLPHEETKTKNQQKLHQMTIKWGGYNKPLLVDANSKVILDGHHRFRIGEKLGLKYLPAILIDYLVDERIQVMTWPNAKPESITKEEVIQMGLSNDLFPPKTSKHVFFGDLPPIFYSIENLS
;
A
#
# COMPACT_ATOMS: atom_id res chain seq x y z
N MET A 1 -7.22 -11.71 -12.50
CA MET A 1 -8.44 -11.06 -11.99
C MET A 1 -8.30 -9.59 -12.28
N THR A 2 -9.38 -8.89 -12.62
CA THR A 2 -9.37 -7.42 -12.63
C THR A 2 -10.13 -6.97 -11.40
N TRP A 3 -9.50 -6.11 -10.60
CA TRP A 3 -10.25 -5.35 -9.61
C TRP A 3 -10.90 -4.19 -10.32
N GLU A 4 -12.12 -3.89 -9.96
CA GLU A 4 -12.91 -2.81 -10.55
C GLU A 4 -12.96 -1.63 -9.58
N THR A 5 -13.33 -0.45 -10.07
CA THR A 5 -13.46 0.76 -9.24
C THR A 5 -14.38 0.55 -8.03
N ASP A 6 -15.42 -0.27 -8.18
CA ASP A 6 -16.39 -0.59 -7.11
C ASP A 6 -15.79 -1.41 -5.96
N ASP A 7 -14.64 -2.06 -6.17
CA ASP A 7 -13.90 -2.78 -5.11
C ASP A 7 -13.16 -1.81 -4.16
N VAL A 8 -13.02 -0.55 -4.53
CA VAL A 8 -12.24 0.45 -3.80
C VAL A 8 -13.04 1.04 -2.65
N LYS A 9 -12.44 1.04 -1.47
CA LYS A 9 -13.01 1.59 -0.23
C LYS A 9 -12.15 2.72 0.30
N LEU A 10 -12.78 3.71 0.93
CA LEU A 10 -12.07 4.72 1.71
C LEU A 10 -11.76 4.14 3.09
N VAL A 11 -10.47 4.00 3.40
CA VAL A 11 -9.99 3.44 4.68
C VAL A 11 -9.39 4.57 5.50
N PRO A 12 -9.74 4.70 6.79
CA PRO A 12 -9.11 5.68 7.68
C PRO A 12 -7.60 5.48 7.70
N ILE A 13 -6.84 6.56 7.50
CA ILE A 13 -5.38 6.45 7.37
C ILE A 13 -4.73 5.91 8.66
N HIS A 14 -5.32 6.22 9.82
CA HIS A 14 -4.79 5.81 11.13
C HIS A 14 -4.95 4.31 11.40
N GLU A 15 -5.77 3.61 10.62
CA GLU A 15 -5.88 2.15 10.70
C GLU A 15 -4.82 1.45 9.86
N LEU A 16 -4.21 2.13 8.87
CA LEU A 16 -3.31 1.50 7.92
C LEU A 16 -1.91 1.31 8.51
N LEU A 17 -1.38 0.09 8.39
CA LEU A 17 -0.12 -0.30 8.99
C LEU A 17 0.95 -0.56 7.90
N PRO A 18 1.98 0.28 7.78
CA PRO A 18 3.10 -0.02 6.88
C PRO A 18 3.97 -1.12 7.47
N HIS A 19 4.45 -2.04 6.64
CA HIS A 19 5.49 -3.02 7.02
C HIS A 19 6.87 -2.72 6.40
N GLU A 20 6.96 -1.71 5.53
CA GLU A 20 8.18 -1.37 4.80
C GLU A 20 8.42 0.15 4.79
N GLU A 21 9.69 0.55 4.88
CA GLU A 21 10.14 1.93 4.69
C GLU A 21 10.01 2.40 3.23
N THR A 22 9.86 3.72 3.04
CA THR A 22 9.81 4.32 1.70
C THR A 22 11.12 5.00 1.31
N LYS A 23 11.55 4.84 0.06
CA LYS A 23 12.65 5.63 -0.52
C LYS A 23 12.26 7.11 -0.68
N THR A 24 12.92 8.01 0.04
CA THR A 24 12.63 9.46 0.09
C THR A 24 12.61 10.14 -1.28
N LYS A 25 13.56 9.80 -2.17
CA LYS A 25 13.62 10.37 -3.54
C LYS A 25 12.37 10.07 -4.35
N ASN A 26 11.79 8.87 -4.20
CA ASN A 26 10.57 8.48 -4.91
C ASN A 26 9.35 9.15 -4.31
N GLN A 27 9.33 9.30 -2.98
CA GLN A 27 8.25 9.98 -2.26
C GLN A 27 8.12 11.44 -2.69
N GLN A 28 9.21 12.19 -2.83
CA GLN A 28 9.17 13.60 -3.24
C GLN A 28 8.56 13.80 -4.63
N LYS A 29 9.00 12.99 -5.62
CA LYS A 29 8.45 13.04 -6.98
C LYS A 29 6.96 12.70 -6.98
N LEU A 30 6.58 11.60 -6.32
CA LEU A 30 5.19 11.18 -6.28
C LEU A 30 4.31 12.20 -5.55
N HIS A 31 4.79 12.80 -4.46
CA HIS A 31 4.10 13.87 -3.74
C HIS A 31 3.80 15.08 -4.63
N GLN A 32 4.79 15.56 -5.39
CA GLN A 32 4.58 16.66 -6.34
C GLN A 32 3.54 16.30 -7.40
N MET A 33 3.57 15.07 -7.90
CA MET A 33 2.59 14.58 -8.88
C MET A 33 1.18 14.48 -8.26
N THR A 34 1.05 13.97 -7.04
CA THR A 34 -0.24 13.91 -6.32
C THR A 34 -0.86 15.29 -6.15
N ILE A 35 -0.07 16.29 -5.77
CA ILE A 35 -0.54 17.69 -5.71
C ILE A 35 -0.95 18.19 -7.10
N LYS A 36 -0.13 17.94 -8.13
CA LYS A 36 -0.41 18.37 -9.50
C LYS A 36 -1.69 17.75 -10.08
N TRP A 37 -1.94 16.47 -9.77
CA TRP A 37 -3.16 15.76 -10.17
C TRP A 37 -4.37 16.15 -9.30
N GLY A 38 -4.15 16.75 -8.13
CA GLY A 38 -5.19 17.10 -7.17
C GLY A 38 -5.76 15.92 -6.39
N GLY A 39 -5.16 14.73 -6.46
CA GLY A 39 -5.76 13.51 -5.92
C GLY A 39 -4.96 12.22 -6.11
N TYR A 40 -5.53 11.13 -5.62
CA TYR A 40 -5.04 9.77 -5.78
C TYR A 40 -5.67 9.14 -7.01
N ASN A 41 -4.82 8.56 -7.87
CA ASN A 41 -5.25 7.92 -9.11
C ASN A 41 -5.13 6.39 -9.11
N LYS A 42 -4.61 5.81 -8.02
CA LYS A 42 -4.45 4.35 -7.87
C LYS A 42 -4.64 3.96 -6.39
N PRO A 43 -5.47 2.96 -6.08
CA PRO A 43 -5.74 2.57 -4.70
C PRO A 43 -4.55 1.85 -4.08
N LEU A 44 -4.45 1.87 -2.75
CA LEU A 44 -3.56 0.96 -2.02
C LEU A 44 -4.11 -0.47 -2.10
N LEU A 45 -3.24 -1.45 -1.87
CA LEU A 45 -3.66 -2.83 -1.60
C LEU A 45 -3.35 -3.14 -0.14
N VAL A 46 -4.33 -3.63 0.60
CA VAL A 46 -4.29 -3.74 2.05
C VAL A 46 -4.88 -5.08 2.49
N ASP A 47 -4.26 -5.72 3.48
CA ASP A 47 -4.87 -6.87 4.16
C ASP A 47 -6.09 -6.43 4.97
N ALA A 48 -7.23 -7.05 4.72
CA ALA A 48 -8.51 -6.69 5.30
C ALA A 48 -8.54 -6.88 6.82
N ASN A 49 -7.82 -7.91 7.30
CA ASN A 49 -7.84 -8.39 8.68
C ASN A 49 -6.90 -7.58 9.58
N SER A 50 -5.65 -7.39 9.17
CA SER A 50 -4.61 -6.69 9.95
C SER A 50 -4.46 -5.21 9.61
N LYS A 51 -5.01 -4.75 8.48
CA LYS A 51 -4.76 -3.43 7.88
C LYS A 51 -3.34 -3.17 7.41
N VAL A 52 -2.51 -4.22 7.30
CA VAL A 52 -1.16 -4.11 6.76
C VAL A 52 -1.20 -3.77 5.27
N ILE A 53 -0.42 -2.75 4.89
CA ILE A 53 -0.31 -2.27 3.51
C ILE A 53 0.54 -3.24 2.70
N LEU A 54 -0.04 -3.89 1.69
CA LEU A 54 0.67 -4.83 0.81
C LEU A 54 1.33 -4.11 -0.38
N ASP A 55 0.65 -3.11 -0.93
CA ASP A 55 1.21 -2.24 -1.98
C ASP A 55 0.76 -0.79 -1.79
N GLY A 56 1.70 0.15 -1.99
CA GLY A 56 1.42 1.58 -1.93
C GLY A 56 1.97 2.34 -0.73
N HIS A 57 3.04 1.89 -0.07
CA HIS A 57 3.68 2.60 1.05
C HIS A 57 4.02 4.07 0.72
N HIS A 58 4.53 4.37 -0.48
CA HIS A 58 4.78 5.76 -0.88
C HIS A 58 3.51 6.60 -0.95
N ARG A 59 2.38 6.02 -1.39
CA ARG A 59 1.07 6.67 -1.43
C ARG A 59 0.56 6.92 0.00
N PHE A 60 0.68 5.92 0.87
CA PHE A 60 0.38 6.08 2.30
C PHE A 60 1.15 7.23 2.94
N ARG A 61 2.49 7.27 2.79
CA ARG A 61 3.32 8.34 3.36
C ARG A 61 3.00 9.73 2.80
N ILE A 62 2.46 9.83 1.59
CA ILE A 62 1.98 11.10 1.04
C ILE A 62 0.69 11.52 1.74
N GLY A 63 -0.22 10.58 2.02
CA GLY A 63 -1.46 10.84 2.76
C GLY A 63 -1.17 11.36 4.15
N GLU A 64 -0.23 10.74 4.86
CA GLU A 64 0.24 11.21 6.17
C GLU A 64 0.78 12.63 6.08
N LYS A 65 1.66 12.90 5.12
CA LYS A 65 2.27 14.22 4.93
C LYS A 65 1.25 15.31 4.58
N LEU A 66 0.18 14.95 3.89
CA LEU A 66 -0.92 15.85 3.51
C LEU A 66 -1.98 16.00 4.62
N GLY A 67 -1.89 15.22 5.71
CA GLY A 67 -2.89 15.25 6.78
C GLY A 67 -4.25 14.70 6.38
N LEU A 68 -4.30 13.77 5.42
CA LEU A 68 -5.55 13.18 4.96
C LEU A 68 -6.15 12.28 6.04
N LYS A 69 -7.48 12.21 6.11
CA LYS A 69 -8.20 11.30 7.01
C LYS A 69 -8.38 9.91 6.42
N TYR A 70 -8.51 9.81 5.09
CA TYR A 70 -8.80 8.57 4.39
C TYR A 70 -7.86 8.34 3.20
N LEU A 71 -7.68 7.09 2.81
CA LEU A 71 -7.05 6.70 1.55
C LEU A 71 -7.88 5.66 0.80
N PRO A 72 -7.94 5.73 -0.54
CA PRO A 72 -8.59 4.69 -1.32
C PRO A 72 -7.75 3.41 -1.31
N ALA A 73 -8.37 2.28 -0.95
CA ALA A 73 -7.71 0.99 -0.86
C ALA A 73 -8.64 -0.15 -1.31
N ILE A 74 -8.04 -1.21 -1.82
CA ILE A 74 -8.67 -2.52 -1.99
C ILE A 74 -8.26 -3.37 -0.80
N LEU A 75 -9.26 -3.94 -0.12
CA LEU A 75 -9.08 -4.82 1.04
C LEU A 75 -9.25 -6.27 0.58
N ILE A 76 -8.27 -7.10 0.90
CA ILE A 76 -8.29 -8.55 0.60
C ILE A 76 -7.95 -9.37 1.84
N ASP A 77 -8.41 -10.61 1.91
CA ASP A 77 -7.88 -11.54 2.92
C ASP A 77 -6.51 -12.05 2.47
N TYR A 78 -5.43 -11.44 2.98
CA TYR A 78 -4.10 -11.68 2.43
C TYR A 78 -3.64 -13.13 2.60
N LEU A 79 -3.92 -13.75 3.74
CA LEU A 79 -3.46 -15.11 4.04
C LEU A 79 -4.22 -16.14 3.21
N VAL A 80 -5.53 -15.94 3.00
CA VAL A 80 -6.37 -16.89 2.24
C VAL A 80 -6.31 -16.65 0.73
N ASP A 81 -6.02 -15.43 0.27
CA ASP A 81 -6.00 -15.11 -1.15
C ASP A 81 -4.75 -15.64 -1.86
N GLU A 82 -4.85 -16.85 -2.41
CA GLU A 82 -3.79 -17.52 -3.18
C GLU A 82 -3.39 -16.77 -4.47
N ARG A 83 -4.20 -15.81 -4.93
CA ARG A 83 -3.88 -15.00 -6.11
C ARG A 83 -2.78 -13.99 -5.84
N ILE A 84 -2.50 -13.72 -4.57
CA ILE A 84 -1.42 -12.83 -4.14
C ILE A 84 -0.29 -13.70 -3.60
N GLN A 85 0.87 -13.57 -4.21
CA GLN A 85 2.11 -14.16 -3.76
C GLN A 85 3.05 -13.08 -3.26
N VAL A 86 3.97 -13.44 -2.38
CA VAL A 86 5.02 -12.53 -1.93
C VAL A 86 6.37 -13.20 -2.13
N MET A 87 7.32 -12.39 -2.55
CA MET A 87 8.72 -12.76 -2.67
C MET A 87 9.58 -11.57 -2.31
N THR A 88 10.88 -11.81 -2.19
CA THR A 88 11.87 -10.77 -1.94
C THR A 88 12.35 -10.14 -3.25
N TRP A 89 12.86 -8.91 -3.20
CA TRP A 89 13.57 -8.35 -4.35
C TRP A 89 14.96 -9.00 -4.49
N PRO A 90 15.55 -9.04 -5.71
CA PRO A 90 16.92 -9.50 -5.87
C PRO A 90 17.87 -8.74 -4.94
N ASN A 91 18.68 -9.49 -4.17
CA ASN A 91 19.61 -8.99 -3.16
C ASN A 91 18.97 -8.34 -1.91
N ALA A 92 17.68 -8.54 -1.67
CA ALA A 92 17.08 -8.16 -0.39
C ALA A 92 17.59 -9.08 0.74
N LYS A 93 17.52 -8.58 1.97
CA LYS A 93 17.72 -9.35 3.19
C LYS A 93 16.48 -9.17 4.08
N PRO A 94 15.79 -10.24 4.49
CA PRO A 94 16.08 -11.67 4.24
C PRO A 94 15.94 -12.11 2.76
N GLU A 95 16.48 -13.28 2.42
CA GLU A 95 16.43 -13.84 1.05
C GLU A 95 15.04 -14.40 0.68
N SER A 96 14.23 -14.71 1.67
CA SER A 96 12.82 -15.12 1.50
C SER A 96 11.95 -14.38 2.49
N ILE A 97 10.65 -14.29 2.18
CA ILE A 97 9.65 -13.68 3.04
C ILE A 97 8.32 -14.38 2.83
N THR A 98 7.58 -14.55 3.91
CA THR A 98 6.24 -15.14 3.96
C THR A 98 5.17 -14.07 4.12
N LYS A 99 3.91 -14.45 3.87
CA LYS A 99 2.78 -13.54 4.10
C LYS A 99 2.65 -13.19 5.58
N GLU A 100 2.85 -14.19 6.43
CA GLU A 100 2.82 -14.09 7.88
C GLU A 100 3.89 -13.11 8.38
N GLU A 101 5.12 -13.19 7.88
CA GLU A 101 6.19 -12.23 8.25
C GLU A 101 5.86 -10.79 7.84
N VAL A 102 5.23 -10.58 6.68
CA VAL A 102 4.74 -9.26 6.26
C VAL A 102 3.70 -8.73 7.26
N ILE A 103 2.73 -9.57 7.65
CA ILE A 103 1.69 -9.21 8.62
C ILE A 103 2.31 -8.90 9.98
N GLN A 104 3.19 -9.77 10.48
CA GLN A 104 3.85 -9.58 11.78
C GLN A 104 4.68 -8.30 11.81
N MET A 105 5.41 -7.98 10.71
CA MET A 105 6.16 -6.73 10.64
C MET A 105 5.24 -5.51 10.71
N GLY A 106 4.13 -5.50 9.94
CA GLY A 106 3.20 -4.37 9.98
C GLY A 106 2.46 -4.20 11.32
N LEU A 107 2.27 -5.30 12.07
CA LEU A 107 1.72 -5.25 13.44
C LEU A 107 2.75 -4.88 14.51
N SER A 108 4.04 -4.80 14.15
CA SER A 108 5.12 -4.44 15.05
C SER A 108 5.38 -2.93 15.07
N ASN A 109 6.38 -2.50 15.84
CA ASN A 109 6.87 -1.11 15.80
C ASN A 109 8.05 -0.92 14.83
N ASP A 110 8.45 -1.98 14.12
CA ASP A 110 9.57 -1.99 13.20
C ASP A 110 9.09 -1.94 11.74
N LEU A 111 10.01 -1.61 10.83
CA LEU A 111 9.76 -1.65 9.39
C LEU A 111 10.91 -2.37 8.70
N PHE A 112 10.57 -3.15 7.66
CA PHE A 112 11.59 -3.64 6.75
C PHE A 112 12.25 -2.48 5.98
N PRO A 113 13.54 -2.61 5.61
CA PRO A 113 14.18 -1.70 4.66
C PRO A 113 13.41 -1.62 3.33
N PRO A 114 13.54 -0.53 2.56
CA PRO A 114 12.82 -0.39 1.31
C PRO A 114 13.19 -1.47 0.30
N LYS A 115 12.19 -1.99 -0.41
CA LYS A 115 12.31 -3.09 -1.38
C LYS A 115 12.73 -4.41 -0.72
N THR A 116 12.16 -4.73 0.42
CA THR A 116 12.28 -6.07 1.04
C THR A 116 11.23 -7.01 0.46
N SER A 117 9.97 -6.56 0.37
CA SER A 117 8.86 -7.37 -0.12
C SER A 117 8.41 -6.97 -1.54
N LYS A 118 7.97 -7.95 -2.31
CA LYS A 118 7.37 -7.77 -3.64
C LYS A 118 6.14 -8.66 -3.72
N HIS A 119 4.97 -8.04 -3.63
CA HIS A 119 3.71 -8.71 -3.89
C HIS A 119 3.50 -8.88 -5.40
N VAL A 120 3.14 -10.09 -5.81
CA VAL A 120 2.89 -10.47 -7.20
C VAL A 120 1.47 -11.02 -7.29
N PHE A 121 0.70 -10.49 -8.23
CA PHE A 121 -0.67 -10.91 -8.51
C PHE A 121 -0.98 -10.68 -10.00
N PHE A 122 -1.95 -11.42 -10.52
CA PHE A 122 -2.38 -11.30 -11.92
C PHE A 122 -3.46 -10.23 -12.08
N GLY A 123 -3.08 -9.11 -12.68
CA GLY A 123 -3.95 -7.97 -12.97
C GLY A 123 -3.37 -6.66 -12.47
N ASP A 124 -4.00 -5.55 -12.84
CA ASP A 124 -3.69 -4.23 -12.32
C ASP A 124 -4.77 -3.79 -11.33
N LEU A 125 -4.36 -2.97 -10.36
CA LEU A 125 -5.32 -2.21 -9.56
C LEU A 125 -6.02 -1.19 -10.46
N PRO A 126 -7.34 -0.96 -10.31
CA PRO A 126 -8.12 -0.11 -11.19
C PRO A 126 -7.62 1.33 -11.15
N PRO A 127 -7.68 2.05 -12.28
CA PRO A 127 -7.53 3.50 -12.25
C PRO A 127 -8.71 4.11 -11.48
N ILE A 128 -8.42 5.05 -10.59
CA ILE A 128 -9.43 5.76 -9.80
C ILE A 128 -9.16 7.26 -9.83
N PHE A 129 -10.06 8.05 -9.24
CA PHE A 129 -9.75 9.42 -8.88
C PHE A 129 -10.48 9.82 -7.58
N TYR A 130 -9.70 10.10 -6.53
CA TYR A 130 -10.18 10.70 -5.30
C TYR A 130 -9.40 11.98 -5.04
N SER A 131 -10.10 13.12 -4.97
CA SER A 131 -9.46 14.41 -4.72
C SER A 131 -8.87 14.48 -3.30
N ILE A 132 -7.83 15.29 -3.14
CA ILE A 132 -7.24 15.58 -1.81
C ILE A 132 -8.32 16.12 -0.85
N GLU A 133 -9.21 16.98 -1.34
CA GLU A 133 -10.31 17.55 -0.57
C GLU A 133 -11.26 16.47 -0.03
N ASN A 134 -11.66 15.51 -0.86
CA ASN A 134 -12.57 14.43 -0.45
C ASN A 134 -11.93 13.43 0.53
N LEU A 135 -10.60 13.43 0.63
CA LEU A 135 -9.84 12.55 1.52
C LEU A 135 -9.45 13.22 2.84
N SER A 136 -9.73 14.52 3.00
CA SER A 136 -9.32 15.35 4.15
C SER A 136 -10.28 15.33 5.34
#